data_AF-A0A0L0CZY3-F1
#
_entry.id   AF-A0A0L0CZY3-F1
#
_cell.length_a   1.000
_cell.length_b   1.000
_cell.length_c   1.000
_cell.angle_alpha   90.00
_cell.angle_beta   90.00
_cell.angle_gamma   90.00
#
_symmetry.space_group_name_H-M   'P 1'
#
loop_
_entity.id
_entity.type
_entity.pdbx_description
1 polymer ?
#
loop_
_entity_poly.entity_id
_entity_poly.type
_entity_poly.pdbx_seq_one_letter_code
_entity_poly.pdbx_strand_id
1 'polypeptide(L)'
;MTKLVSIYFKISSKECMMLAEKLYNKGYISYPRTETNYFPDSMNLHKIINELRKNDNFGWYANKLCEEHKYQKPRKGKMNDKAHPPIHPVKNMNKSLKVEEKEWKLYEFICKHFLAVCSNDAIGYNTKVTAKIQEEQFFCKGLKIKEKNYLEIYTYEKWNDKIIPSFQVDDEFYPTSLLIEEGITQPPKYLSESNLLTLMDKFSIGTDATMHEHIENIQKRNYVIKNSKSLFIPTNLGIALVQSYKKFKDIGIDLTDPSLRAKMEKDMSLVASGVKQKNEIIRNYIDIMKYIYQEIYNRIDVLDKNIHYYLNNPDQLSYT
;
A
#
# COMPACT_ATOMS: atom_id res chain seq x y z
N MET A 1 1.36 -4.26 -4.99
CA MET A 1 0.11 -4.93 -5.40
C MET A 1 -0.92 -5.03 -4.27
N THR A 2 -0.59 -5.67 -3.14
CA THR A 2 -1.48 -5.96 -1.99
C THR A 2 -2.27 -4.75 -1.48
N LYS A 3 -1.62 -3.59 -1.33
CA LYS A 3 -2.27 -2.33 -0.90
C LYS A 3 -3.44 -1.93 -1.81
N LEU A 4 -3.21 -1.88 -3.12
CA LEU A 4 -4.20 -1.43 -4.10
C LEU A 4 -5.36 -2.41 -4.20
N VAL A 5 -5.07 -3.71 -4.16
CA VAL A 5 -6.10 -4.77 -4.17
C VAL A 5 -6.97 -4.70 -2.91
N SER A 6 -6.38 -4.43 -1.75
CA SER A 6 -7.14 -4.20 -0.50
C SER A 6 -8.06 -2.97 -0.61
N ILE A 7 -7.58 -1.87 -1.20
CA ILE A 7 -8.36 -0.65 -1.39
C ILE A 7 -9.54 -0.88 -2.34
N TYR A 8 -9.26 -1.41 -3.54
CA TYR A 8 -10.22 -1.47 -4.64
C TYR A 8 -11.19 -2.65 -4.56
N PHE A 9 -10.73 -3.80 -4.05
CA PHE A 9 -11.52 -5.04 -4.08
C PHE A 9 -11.87 -5.59 -2.70
N LYS A 10 -11.41 -4.95 -1.62
CA LYS A 10 -11.59 -5.43 -0.24
C LYS A 10 -11.07 -6.87 -0.03
N ILE A 11 -10.08 -7.26 -0.82
CA ILE A 11 -9.39 -8.55 -0.70
C ILE A 11 -8.22 -8.36 0.28
N SER A 12 -8.09 -9.25 1.26
CA SER A 12 -6.99 -9.19 2.22
C SER A 12 -5.63 -9.39 1.55
N SER A 13 -4.55 -8.90 2.16
CA SER A 13 -3.19 -9.08 1.64
C SER A 13 -2.82 -10.56 1.52
N LYS A 14 -3.26 -11.40 2.48
CA LYS A 14 -3.07 -12.85 2.44
C LYS A 14 -3.78 -13.49 1.26
N GLU A 15 -5.08 -13.22 1.10
CA GLU A 15 -5.87 -13.75 -0.01
C GLU A 15 -5.33 -13.25 -1.36
N CYS A 16 -4.93 -11.97 -1.44
CA CYS A 16 -4.26 -11.42 -2.63
C CYS A 16 -2.99 -12.20 -2.99
N MET A 17 -2.14 -12.52 -2.02
CA MET A 17 -0.90 -13.26 -2.29
C MET A 17 -1.19 -14.71 -2.70
N MET A 18 -2.15 -15.38 -2.04
CA MET A 18 -2.58 -16.73 -2.43
C MET A 18 -3.13 -16.78 -3.86
N LEU A 19 -3.95 -15.81 -4.24
CA LEU A 19 -4.47 -15.70 -5.61
C LEU A 19 -3.35 -15.41 -6.61
N ALA A 20 -2.39 -14.55 -6.27
CA ALA A 20 -1.25 -14.25 -7.13
C ALA A 20 -0.35 -15.48 -7.34
N GLU A 21 -0.08 -16.26 -6.29
CA GLU A 21 0.66 -17.52 -6.38
C GLU A 21 -0.08 -18.55 -7.24
N LYS A 22 -1.41 -18.65 -7.10
CA LYS A 22 -2.25 -19.50 -7.95
C LYS A 22 -2.11 -19.11 -9.44
N LEU A 23 -2.17 -17.81 -9.74
CA LEU A 23 -1.99 -17.28 -11.10
C LEU A 23 -0.58 -17.53 -11.65
N TYR A 24 0.45 -17.37 -10.81
CA TYR A 24 1.84 -17.65 -11.16
C TYR A 24 2.05 -19.13 -11.46
N ASN A 25 1.56 -20.03 -10.61
CA ASN A 25 1.66 -21.48 -10.80
C ASN A 25 0.95 -21.96 -12.07
N LYS A 26 -0.12 -21.27 -12.47
CA LYS A 26 -0.82 -21.50 -13.77
C LYS A 26 -0.11 -20.85 -14.97
N GLY A 27 0.96 -20.07 -14.75
CA GLY A 27 1.74 -19.41 -15.78
C GLY A 27 1.14 -18.12 -16.34
N TYR A 28 0.19 -17.49 -15.65
CA TYR A 28 -0.48 -16.27 -16.12
C TYR A 28 0.25 -14.98 -15.78
N ILE A 29 0.97 -14.95 -14.65
CA ILE A 29 1.73 -13.78 -14.19
C ILE A 29 3.16 -14.19 -13.82
N SER A 30 4.05 -13.20 -13.73
CA SER A 30 5.40 -13.40 -13.18
C SER A 30 5.37 -13.63 -11.67
N TYR A 31 6.52 -14.00 -11.11
CA TYR A 31 6.62 -14.29 -9.68
C TYR A 31 6.12 -13.11 -8.83
N PRO A 32 5.14 -13.32 -7.93
CA PRO A 32 4.40 -12.21 -7.29
C PRO A 32 5.05 -11.69 -6.00
N ARG A 33 6.21 -12.24 -5.59
CA ARG A 33 6.97 -11.81 -4.42
C ARG A 33 8.28 -11.18 -4.87
N THR A 34 8.19 -9.91 -5.27
CA THR A 34 9.31 -9.12 -5.76
C THR A 34 9.18 -7.70 -5.25
N GLU A 35 10.32 -7.09 -4.91
CA GLU A 35 10.41 -5.68 -4.55
C GLU A 35 10.83 -4.81 -5.76
N THR A 36 11.10 -5.44 -6.90
CA THR A 36 11.54 -4.75 -8.12
C THR A 36 10.40 -3.94 -8.73
N ASN A 37 10.66 -2.66 -8.99
CA ASN A 37 9.67 -1.72 -9.55
C ASN A 37 10.14 -1.04 -10.84
N TYR A 38 11.05 -1.67 -11.58
CA TYR A 38 11.37 -1.30 -12.95
C TYR A 38 11.60 -2.52 -13.83
N PHE A 39 11.22 -2.41 -15.10
CA PHE A 39 11.52 -3.43 -16.10
C PHE A 39 12.95 -3.26 -16.62
N PRO A 40 13.75 -4.34 -16.72
CA PRO A 40 15.08 -4.25 -17.29
C PRO A 40 15.02 -3.96 -18.80
N ASP A 41 16.04 -3.27 -19.32
CA ASP A 41 16.05 -2.81 -20.71
C ASP A 41 16.08 -3.95 -21.74
N SER A 42 16.54 -5.14 -21.33
CA SER A 42 16.55 -6.37 -22.12
C SER A 42 15.18 -7.03 -22.26
N MET A 43 14.18 -6.63 -21.48
CA MET A 43 12.88 -7.27 -21.48
C MET A 43 12.00 -6.78 -22.64
N ASN A 44 11.52 -7.72 -23.46
CA ASN A 44 10.64 -7.40 -24.58
C ASN A 44 9.18 -7.22 -24.12
N LEU A 45 8.84 -6.00 -23.70
CA LEU A 45 7.49 -5.65 -23.24
C LEU A 45 6.45 -5.71 -24.37
N HIS A 46 6.84 -5.44 -25.62
CA HIS A 46 5.95 -5.54 -26.77
C HIS A 46 5.42 -6.98 -26.98
N LYS A 47 6.21 -8.00 -26.65
CA LYS A 47 5.75 -9.40 -26.69
C LYS A 47 4.58 -9.64 -25.73
N ILE A 48 4.65 -9.06 -24.53
CA ILE A 48 3.57 -9.16 -23.53
C ILE A 48 2.34 -8.39 -24.00
N ILE A 49 2.51 -7.15 -24.48
CA ILE A 49 1.41 -6.36 -25.05
C ILE A 49 0.71 -7.14 -26.16
N ASN A 50 1.48 -7.74 -27.07
CA ASN A 50 0.94 -8.54 -28.17
C ASN A 50 0.12 -9.75 -27.69
N GLU A 51 0.55 -10.41 -26.61
CA GLU A 51 -0.21 -11.51 -26.02
C GLU A 51 -1.55 -11.03 -25.44
N LEU A 52 -1.57 -9.88 -24.79
CA LEU A 52 -2.78 -9.30 -24.17
C LEU A 52 -3.80 -8.78 -25.19
N ARG A 53 -3.42 -8.57 -26.45
CA ARG A 53 -4.36 -8.20 -27.55
C ARG A 53 -5.47 -9.23 -27.74
N LYS A 54 -5.22 -10.49 -27.37
CA LYS A 54 -6.19 -11.60 -27.45
C LYS A 54 -7.27 -11.54 -26.36
N ASN A 55 -7.22 -10.55 -25.47
CA ASN A 55 -8.13 -10.45 -24.35
C ASN A 55 -9.42 -9.69 -24.71
N ASP A 56 -10.56 -10.23 -24.30
CA ASP A 56 -11.86 -9.63 -24.61
C ASP A 56 -12.12 -8.31 -23.88
N ASN A 57 -11.55 -8.11 -22.68
CA ASN A 57 -11.86 -6.97 -21.81
C ASN A 57 -10.89 -5.79 -21.94
N PHE A 58 -9.63 -6.06 -22.25
CA PHE A 58 -8.56 -5.05 -22.32
C PHE A 58 -7.68 -5.16 -23.56
N GLY A 59 -7.94 -6.12 -24.45
CA GLY A 59 -7.18 -6.29 -25.69
C GLY A 59 -7.29 -5.09 -26.63
N TRP A 60 -8.41 -4.37 -26.58
CA TRP A 60 -8.59 -3.11 -27.31
C TRP A 60 -7.52 -2.06 -26.94
N TYR A 61 -7.15 -1.95 -25.66
CA TYR A 61 -6.11 -1.01 -25.23
C TYR A 61 -4.71 -1.53 -25.54
N ALA A 62 -4.49 -2.84 -25.46
CA ALA A 62 -3.26 -3.44 -25.93
C ALA A 62 -3.04 -3.20 -27.44
N ASN A 63 -4.10 -3.26 -28.26
CA ASN A 63 -4.05 -2.87 -29.67
C ASN A 63 -3.67 -1.39 -29.83
N LYS A 64 -4.30 -0.49 -29.04
CA LYS A 64 -3.98 0.94 -29.04
C LYS A 64 -2.50 1.21 -28.74
N LEU A 65 -1.88 0.48 -27.81
CA LEU A 65 -0.45 0.63 -27.52
C LEU A 65 0.47 0.18 -28.68
N CYS A 66 -0.03 -0.58 -29.66
CA CYS A 66 0.74 -0.92 -30.85
C CYS A 66 0.71 0.19 -31.93
N GLU A 67 -0.14 1.21 -31.76
CA GLU A 67 -0.18 2.37 -32.64
C GLU A 67 1.02 3.30 -32.39
N GLU A 68 1.36 4.09 -33.41
CA GLU A 68 2.46 5.05 -33.33
C GLU A 68 2.24 6.05 -32.18
N HIS A 69 3.29 6.33 -31.42
CA HIS A 69 3.30 7.26 -30.28
C HIS A 69 2.33 6.95 -29.12
N LYS A 70 1.69 5.76 -29.08
CA LYS A 70 0.82 5.37 -27.96
C LYS A 70 1.54 4.58 -26.86
N TYR A 71 2.60 3.87 -27.21
CA TYR A 71 3.46 3.19 -26.25
C TYR A 71 4.53 4.12 -25.68
N GLN A 72 4.70 4.06 -24.37
CA GLN A 72 5.84 4.63 -23.67
C GLN A 72 6.53 3.54 -22.86
N LYS A 73 7.87 3.58 -22.84
CA LYS A 73 8.63 2.70 -21.96
C LYS A 73 8.26 2.99 -20.50
N PRO A 74 7.94 1.98 -19.68
CA PRO A 74 7.59 2.20 -18.29
C PRO A 74 8.66 2.97 -17.52
N ARG A 75 8.22 3.89 -16.66
CA ARG A 75 9.09 4.68 -15.78
C ARG A 75 9.89 3.74 -14.85
N LYS A 76 11.18 4.01 -14.69
CA LYS A 76 12.05 3.24 -13.78
C LYS A 76 11.85 3.69 -12.34
N GLY A 77 11.40 2.81 -11.46
CA GLY A 77 11.46 3.00 -10.02
C GLY A 77 12.87 2.82 -9.45
N LYS A 78 13.00 2.88 -8.12
CA LYS A 78 14.30 2.85 -7.41
C LYS A 78 14.68 1.48 -6.83
N MET A 79 13.75 0.52 -6.81
CA MET A 79 13.91 -0.74 -6.10
C MET A 79 14.17 -1.89 -7.07
N ASN A 80 15.09 -2.78 -6.70
CA ASN A 80 15.44 -3.98 -7.43
C ASN A 80 15.98 -5.05 -6.50
N ASP A 81 15.31 -6.21 -6.47
CA ASP A 81 15.75 -7.38 -5.72
C ASP A 81 16.88 -8.16 -6.41
N LYS A 82 17.24 -7.77 -7.64
CA LYS A 82 18.24 -8.40 -8.52
C LYS A 82 17.93 -9.84 -8.94
N ALA A 83 16.69 -10.30 -8.72
CA ALA A 83 16.27 -11.67 -8.99
C ALA A 83 15.06 -11.73 -9.92
N HIS A 84 14.07 -10.85 -9.71
CA HIS A 84 12.79 -10.91 -10.38
C HIS A 84 12.41 -9.54 -10.97
N PRO A 85 11.80 -9.49 -12.18
CA PRO A 85 11.19 -8.27 -12.70
C PRO A 85 9.90 -7.91 -11.94
N PRO A 86 9.35 -6.69 -12.11
CA PRO A 86 8.08 -6.32 -11.52
C PRO A 86 6.96 -7.30 -11.87
N ILE A 87 5.93 -7.38 -11.03
CA ILE A 87 4.76 -8.25 -11.28
C ILE A 87 4.08 -7.82 -12.59
N HIS A 88 4.03 -8.73 -13.57
CA HIS A 88 3.46 -8.48 -14.90
C HIS A 88 2.76 -9.74 -15.45
N PRO A 89 1.84 -9.58 -16.41
CA PRO A 89 1.22 -10.73 -17.07
C PRO A 89 2.19 -11.41 -18.03
N VAL A 90 2.14 -12.74 -18.09
CA VAL A 90 3.00 -13.58 -18.96
C VAL A 90 2.19 -14.22 -20.09
N LYS A 91 0.93 -14.58 -19.82
CA LYS A 91 0.05 -15.27 -20.77
C LYS A 91 -1.37 -14.74 -20.66
N ASN A 92 -2.07 -14.64 -21.79
CA ASN A 92 -3.47 -14.22 -21.78
C ASN A 92 -4.39 -15.25 -21.08
N MET A 93 -5.29 -14.75 -20.24
CA MET A 93 -6.45 -15.47 -19.71
C MET A 93 -7.70 -14.65 -20.05
N ASN A 94 -8.72 -15.29 -20.63
CA ASN A 94 -10.03 -14.68 -20.81
C ASN A 94 -10.97 -15.04 -19.65
N LYS A 95 -11.91 -14.13 -19.35
CA LYS A 95 -12.93 -14.38 -18.32
C LYS A 95 -13.82 -15.53 -18.79
N SER A 96 -14.05 -16.50 -17.93
CA SER A 96 -14.96 -17.61 -18.22
C SER A 96 -15.61 -18.12 -16.94
N LEU A 97 -16.66 -18.93 -17.07
CA LEU A 97 -17.35 -19.55 -15.93
C LEU A 97 -16.44 -20.48 -15.10
N LYS A 98 -15.29 -20.91 -15.65
CA LYS A 98 -14.33 -21.79 -14.97
C LYS A 98 -13.32 -21.03 -14.11
N VAL A 99 -13.30 -19.69 -14.18
CA VAL A 99 -12.36 -18.85 -13.43
C VAL A 99 -13.08 -18.17 -12.28
N GLU A 100 -12.58 -18.35 -11.06
CA GLU A 100 -13.13 -17.70 -9.87
C GLU A 100 -13.09 -16.17 -10.01
N GLU A 101 -14.12 -15.48 -9.52
CA GLU A 101 -14.27 -14.05 -9.72
C GLU A 101 -13.12 -13.23 -9.13
N LYS A 102 -12.65 -13.58 -7.93
CA LYS A 102 -11.51 -12.89 -7.27
C LYS A 102 -10.19 -13.15 -8.00
N GLU A 103 -9.98 -14.37 -8.51
CA GLU A 103 -8.82 -14.72 -9.32
C GLU A 103 -8.81 -13.90 -10.62
N TRP A 104 -9.95 -13.81 -11.30
CA TRP A 104 -10.13 -12.95 -12.47
C TRP A 104 -9.85 -11.46 -12.15
N LYS A 105 -10.46 -10.92 -11.08
CA LYS A 105 -10.27 -9.53 -10.66
C LYS A 105 -8.81 -9.17 -10.43
N LEU A 106 -8.04 -10.07 -9.79
CA LEU A 106 -6.62 -9.85 -9.56
C LEU A 106 -5.81 -9.88 -10.86
N TYR A 107 -6.06 -10.87 -11.72
CA TYR A 107 -5.39 -10.96 -13.02
C TYR A 107 -5.69 -9.75 -13.90
N GLU A 108 -6.96 -9.36 -14.00
CA GLU A 108 -7.40 -8.18 -14.76
C GLU A 108 -6.73 -6.90 -14.22
N PHE A 109 -6.66 -6.75 -12.90
CA PHE A 109 -5.96 -5.62 -12.26
C PHE A 109 -4.48 -5.57 -12.65
N ILE A 110 -3.77 -6.70 -12.60
CA ILE A 110 -2.35 -6.78 -12.98
C ILE A 110 -2.17 -6.41 -14.46
N CYS A 111 -3.04 -6.92 -15.35
CA CYS A 111 -2.99 -6.61 -16.77
C CYS A 111 -3.26 -5.14 -17.07
N LYS A 112 -4.33 -4.57 -16.49
CA LYS A 112 -4.66 -3.15 -16.66
C LYS A 112 -3.58 -2.24 -16.12
N HIS A 113 -2.97 -2.60 -14.99
CA HIS A 113 -1.84 -1.86 -14.43
C HIS A 113 -0.62 -1.93 -15.37
N PHE A 114 -0.27 -3.12 -15.86
CA PHE A 114 0.83 -3.30 -16.81
C PHE A 114 0.62 -2.49 -18.10
N LEU A 115 -0.57 -2.53 -18.69
CA LEU A 115 -0.90 -1.74 -19.88
C LEU A 115 -0.84 -0.22 -19.60
N ALA A 116 -1.29 0.21 -18.42
CA ALA A 116 -1.24 1.61 -18.00
C ALA A 116 0.19 2.14 -17.88
N VAL A 117 1.11 1.36 -17.28
CA VAL A 117 2.51 1.79 -17.16
C VAL A 117 3.27 1.78 -18.48
N CYS A 118 2.75 1.08 -19.50
CA CYS A 118 3.26 1.11 -20.87
C CYS A 118 2.61 2.21 -21.73
N SER A 119 1.72 3.02 -21.14
CA SER A 119 0.99 4.08 -21.83
C SER A 119 1.57 5.46 -21.51
N ASN A 120 1.17 6.45 -22.30
CA ASN A 120 1.42 7.86 -22.00
C ASN A 120 0.67 8.31 -20.73
N ASP A 121 1.21 9.35 -20.09
CA ASP A 121 0.55 10.03 -18.98
C ASP A 121 -0.74 10.72 -19.41
N ALA A 122 -1.70 10.84 -18.50
CA ALA A 122 -2.85 11.71 -18.70
C ALA A 122 -2.40 13.18 -18.75
N ILE A 123 -2.97 13.94 -19.68
CA ILE A 123 -2.67 15.37 -19.88
C ILE A 123 -3.92 16.17 -19.55
N GLY A 124 -3.78 17.20 -18.73
CA GLY A 124 -4.87 18.11 -18.39
C GLY A 124 -4.34 19.50 -18.05
N TYR A 125 -5.25 20.47 -18.05
CA TYR A 125 -4.99 21.86 -17.72
C TYR A 125 -5.57 22.15 -16.33
N ASN A 126 -4.71 22.62 -15.43
CA ASN A 126 -5.11 23.07 -14.10
C ASN A 126 -5.16 24.60 -14.10
N THR A 127 -6.32 25.16 -13.78
CA THR A 127 -6.51 26.61 -13.68
C THR A 127 -6.73 26.96 -12.22
N LYS A 128 -5.96 27.92 -11.70
CA LYS A 128 -6.20 28.50 -10.36
C LYS A 128 -6.58 29.96 -10.56
N VAL A 129 -7.76 30.33 -10.07
CA VAL A 129 -8.20 31.74 -10.01
C VAL A 129 -8.10 32.16 -8.55
N THR A 130 -7.43 33.28 -8.31
CA THR A 130 -7.32 33.89 -6.98
C THR A 130 -8.08 35.21 -7.02
N ALA A 131 -9.06 35.35 -6.13
CA ALA A 131 -9.85 36.55 -5.96
C ALA A 131 -9.52 37.20 -4.61
N LYS A 132 -9.57 38.52 -4.55
CA LYS A 132 -9.27 39.30 -3.35
C LYS A 132 -10.54 40.04 -2.93
N ILE A 133 -10.88 39.95 -1.65
CA ILE A 133 -11.96 40.73 -1.03
C ILE A 133 -11.34 41.48 0.14
N GLN A 134 -11.19 42.81 0.00
CA GLN A 134 -10.42 43.63 0.93
C GLN A 134 -9.01 43.06 1.17
N GLU A 135 -8.66 42.65 2.38
CA GLU A 135 -7.34 42.08 2.70
C GLU A 135 -7.28 40.54 2.51
N GLU A 136 -8.43 39.89 2.37
CA GLU A 136 -8.56 38.43 2.32
C GLU A 136 -8.41 37.87 0.89
N GLN A 137 -7.82 36.68 0.78
CA GLN A 137 -7.65 35.97 -0.49
C GLN A 137 -8.43 34.66 -0.52
N PHE A 138 -9.20 34.49 -1.58
CA PHE A 138 -9.91 33.25 -1.91
C PHE A 138 -9.33 32.67 -3.19
N PHE A 139 -9.40 31.35 -3.34
CA PHE A 139 -9.04 30.74 -4.61
C PHE A 139 -10.00 29.61 -4.97
N CYS A 140 -10.22 29.47 -6.27
CA CYS A 140 -10.82 28.27 -6.83
C CYS A 140 -9.83 27.60 -7.78
N LYS A 141 -10.00 26.28 -7.95
CA LYS A 141 -9.21 25.48 -8.88
C LYS A 141 -10.16 24.77 -9.82
N GLY A 142 -9.80 24.73 -11.09
CA GLY A 142 -10.44 23.95 -12.14
C GLY A 142 -9.46 23.00 -12.81
N LEU A 143 -9.97 21.87 -13.28
CA LEU A 143 -9.22 20.86 -14.03
C LEU A 143 -9.99 20.54 -15.30
N LYS A 144 -9.32 20.61 -16.45
CA LYS A 144 -9.84 20.15 -17.74
C LYS A 144 -8.90 19.07 -18.31
N ILE A 145 -9.37 17.83 -18.37
CA ILE A 145 -8.65 16.72 -18.99
C ILE A 145 -8.58 16.95 -20.51
N LYS A 146 -7.37 16.96 -21.04
CA LYS A 146 -7.10 17.04 -22.49
C LYS A 146 -7.01 15.64 -23.09
N GLU A 147 -6.24 14.77 -22.46
CA GLU A 147 -5.99 13.40 -22.92
C GLU A 147 -6.02 12.45 -21.72
N LYS A 148 -6.88 11.43 -21.78
CA LYS A 148 -7.01 10.46 -20.68
C LYS A 148 -5.83 9.47 -20.65
N ASN A 149 -5.35 9.06 -21.82
CA ASN A 149 -4.23 8.12 -21.98
C ASN A 149 -4.36 6.91 -21.03
N TYR A 150 -3.45 6.68 -20.09
CA TYR A 150 -3.51 5.53 -19.17
C TYR A 150 -4.81 5.45 -18.35
N LEU A 151 -5.49 6.58 -18.09
CA LEU A 151 -6.76 6.61 -17.34
C LEU A 151 -7.91 5.91 -18.08
N GLU A 152 -7.80 5.69 -19.40
CA GLU A 152 -8.80 4.93 -20.15
C GLU A 152 -8.81 3.44 -19.77
N ILE A 153 -7.66 2.88 -19.41
CA ILE A 153 -7.52 1.47 -19.05
C ILE A 153 -7.45 1.25 -17.53
N TYR A 154 -6.82 2.18 -16.80
CA TYR A 154 -6.64 2.10 -15.36
C TYR A 154 -7.72 2.86 -14.59
N THR A 155 -8.96 2.41 -14.73
CA THR A 155 -10.17 3.09 -14.19
C THR A 155 -10.26 3.14 -12.66
N TYR A 156 -9.28 2.58 -11.95
CA TYR A 156 -9.16 2.68 -10.49
C TYR A 156 -8.68 4.06 -10.05
N GLU A 157 -7.95 4.76 -10.93
CA GLU A 157 -7.62 6.16 -10.79
C GLU A 157 -8.57 6.99 -11.66
N LYS A 158 -9.03 8.12 -11.13
CA LYS A 158 -9.94 9.02 -11.85
C LYS A 158 -9.52 10.46 -11.64
N TRP A 159 -9.37 11.19 -12.74
CA TRP A 159 -9.37 12.64 -12.73
C TRP A 159 -10.81 13.09 -12.93
N ASN A 160 -11.30 13.96 -12.04
CA ASN A 160 -12.62 14.55 -12.14
C ASN A 160 -12.48 15.93 -12.77
N ASP A 161 -13.07 16.12 -13.94
CA ASP A 161 -13.14 17.43 -14.56
C ASP A 161 -13.89 18.39 -13.64
N LYS A 162 -13.29 19.56 -13.43
CA LYS A 162 -13.91 20.68 -12.74
C LYS A 162 -13.71 21.89 -13.62
N ILE A 163 -14.65 22.08 -14.53
CA ILE A 163 -14.67 23.28 -15.38
C ILE A 163 -15.08 24.45 -14.50
N ILE A 164 -14.26 25.49 -14.49
CA ILE A 164 -14.59 26.78 -13.89
C ILE A 164 -14.89 27.77 -15.01
N PRO A 165 -15.69 28.83 -14.74
CA PRO A 165 -15.89 29.91 -15.70
C PRO A 165 -14.55 30.52 -16.16
N SER A 166 -14.56 31.14 -17.33
CA SER A 166 -13.43 31.96 -17.78
C SER A 166 -13.39 33.25 -16.97
N PHE A 167 -12.20 33.62 -16.52
CA PHE A 167 -11.89 34.89 -15.87
C PHE A 167 -10.71 35.54 -16.59
N GLN A 168 -10.72 36.85 -16.70
CA GLN A 168 -9.58 37.68 -17.05
C GLN A 168 -8.93 38.24 -15.79
N VAL A 169 -7.66 38.61 -15.90
CA VAL A 169 -7.00 39.36 -14.82
C VAL A 169 -7.73 40.69 -14.68
N ASP A 170 -7.96 41.10 -13.43
CA ASP A 170 -8.70 42.31 -13.06
C ASP A 170 -10.23 42.25 -13.29
N ASP A 171 -10.80 41.07 -13.59
CA ASP A 171 -12.26 40.88 -13.56
C ASP A 171 -12.81 41.14 -12.15
N GLU A 172 -13.87 41.95 -12.08
CA GLU A 172 -14.63 42.22 -10.86
C GLU A 172 -15.97 41.48 -10.85
N PHE A 173 -16.32 40.90 -9.72
CA PHE A 173 -17.61 40.25 -9.52
C PHE A 173 -18.04 40.32 -8.05
N TYR A 174 -19.34 40.25 -7.81
CA TYR A 174 -19.90 40.18 -6.47
C TYR A 174 -20.07 38.72 -6.04
N PRO A 175 -19.59 38.32 -4.84
CA PRO A 175 -19.84 36.98 -4.32
C PRO A 175 -21.35 36.79 -4.09
N THR A 176 -21.89 35.63 -4.49
CA THR A 176 -23.31 35.30 -4.23
C THR A 176 -23.60 35.19 -2.73
N SER A 177 -22.64 34.67 -1.96
CA SER A 177 -22.72 34.59 -0.51
C SER A 177 -21.32 34.59 0.11
N LEU A 178 -21.23 35.09 1.34
CA LEU A 178 -20.07 34.99 2.21
C LEU A 178 -20.53 34.32 3.50
N LEU A 179 -20.00 33.13 3.77
CA LEU A 179 -20.41 32.28 4.89
C LEU A 179 -19.21 32.04 5.80
N ILE A 180 -19.48 31.98 7.10
CA ILE A 180 -18.54 31.50 8.10
C ILE A 180 -18.99 30.09 8.48
N GLU A 181 -18.17 29.10 8.19
CA GLU A 181 -18.44 27.70 8.53
C GLU A 181 -17.67 27.31 9.80
N GLU A 182 -18.38 26.70 10.74
CA GLU A 182 -17.77 26.09 11.91
C GLU A 182 -17.44 24.62 11.65
N GLY A 183 -16.28 24.17 12.11
CA GLY A 183 -15.83 22.79 11.97
C GLY A 183 -15.19 22.28 13.24
N ILE A 184 -15.36 21.00 13.52
CA ILE A 184 -14.69 20.29 14.61
C ILE A 184 -13.75 19.22 14.04
N THR A 185 -12.58 19.07 14.66
CA THR A 185 -11.64 18.00 14.31
C THR A 185 -12.21 16.64 14.71
N GLN A 186 -11.95 15.61 13.90
CA GLN A 186 -12.31 14.24 14.23
C GLN A 186 -11.07 13.45 14.64
N PRO A 187 -11.19 12.52 15.61
CA PRO A 187 -10.10 11.63 15.95
C PRO A 187 -9.71 10.74 14.76
N PRO A 188 -8.46 10.26 14.71
CA PRO A 188 -8.04 9.31 13.68
C PRO A 188 -8.92 8.06 13.67
N LYS A 189 -9.17 7.54 12.46
CA LYS A 189 -9.87 6.27 12.29
C LYS A 189 -8.92 5.11 12.59
N TYR A 190 -9.49 3.98 13.02
CA TYR A 190 -8.77 2.70 13.05
C TYR A 190 -8.15 2.37 11.69
N LEU A 191 -7.07 1.60 11.73
CA LEU A 191 -6.31 1.26 10.53
C LEU A 191 -7.08 0.28 9.65
N SER A 192 -7.15 0.57 8.36
CA SER A 192 -7.43 -0.44 7.35
C SER A 192 -6.19 -1.29 7.10
N GLU A 193 -6.35 -2.40 6.37
CA GLU A 193 -5.23 -3.22 5.95
C GLU A 193 -4.26 -2.49 5.01
N SER A 194 -4.75 -1.63 4.13
CA SER A 194 -3.89 -0.79 3.30
C SER A 194 -3.12 0.25 4.10
N ASN A 195 -3.72 0.81 5.16
CA ASN A 195 -3.03 1.74 6.06
C ASN A 195 -1.95 1.02 6.86
N LEU A 196 -2.24 -0.17 7.39
CA LEU A 196 -1.26 -0.98 8.13
C LEU A 196 -0.07 -1.36 7.23
N LEU A 197 -0.31 -1.86 6.01
CA LEU A 197 0.75 -2.13 5.03
C LEU A 197 1.57 -0.87 4.71
N THR A 198 0.94 0.30 4.66
CA THR A 198 1.63 1.57 4.41
C THR A 198 2.53 1.97 5.58
N LEU A 199 2.09 1.73 6.81
CA LEU A 199 2.92 1.95 7.99
C LEU A 199 4.08 0.96 8.06
N MET A 200 3.84 -0.32 7.75
CA MET A 200 4.88 -1.34 7.69
C MET A 200 5.99 -0.97 6.70
N ASP A 201 5.64 -0.55 5.48
CA ASP A 201 6.61 -0.03 4.50
C ASP A 201 7.35 1.21 5.01
N LYS A 202 6.60 2.19 5.56
CA LYS A 202 7.16 3.45 6.07
C LYS A 202 8.21 3.21 7.16
N PHE A 203 7.97 2.24 8.02
CA PHE A 203 8.87 1.86 9.10
C PHE A 203 9.83 0.73 8.70
N SER A 204 9.80 0.27 7.45
CA SER A 204 10.67 -0.77 6.91
C SER A 204 10.65 -2.05 7.77
N ILE A 205 9.44 -2.52 8.11
CA ILE A 205 9.21 -3.78 8.81
C ILE A 205 8.32 -4.71 8.01
N GLY A 206 8.76 -5.94 7.82
CA GLY A 206 8.23 -6.84 6.82
C GLY A 206 8.70 -6.46 5.42
N THR A 207 8.82 -7.46 4.56
CA THR A 207 9.05 -7.27 3.13
C THR A 207 7.75 -7.54 2.36
N ASP A 208 7.71 -7.24 1.07
CA ASP A 208 6.55 -7.57 0.21
C ASP A 208 6.14 -9.06 0.32
N ALA A 209 7.09 -9.93 0.67
CA ALA A 209 6.88 -11.34 0.89
C ALA A 209 6.39 -11.73 2.31
N THR A 210 6.53 -10.90 3.34
CA THR A 210 6.21 -11.32 4.73
C THR A 210 5.12 -10.50 5.42
N MET A 211 4.82 -9.27 4.95
CA MET A 211 3.84 -8.41 5.61
C MET A 211 2.47 -9.07 5.79
N HIS A 212 1.99 -9.76 4.77
CA HIS A 212 0.69 -10.43 4.81
C HIS A 212 0.62 -11.54 5.86
N GLU A 213 1.73 -12.24 6.12
CA GLU A 213 1.81 -13.27 7.17
C GLU A 213 1.80 -12.64 8.56
N HIS A 214 2.55 -11.55 8.76
CA HIS A 214 2.52 -10.81 10.03
C HIS A 214 1.13 -10.28 10.37
N ILE A 215 0.42 -9.72 9.38
CA ILE A 215 -0.96 -9.25 9.51
C ILE A 215 -1.94 -10.40 9.78
N GLU A 216 -1.75 -11.56 9.13
CA GLU A 216 -2.56 -12.76 9.37
C GLU A 216 -2.35 -13.30 10.79
N ASN A 217 -1.11 -13.31 11.29
CA ASN A 217 -0.76 -13.85 12.60
C ASN A 217 -1.44 -13.10 13.75
N ILE A 218 -1.50 -11.76 13.70
CA ILE A 218 -2.15 -10.98 14.76
C ILE A 218 -3.68 -11.17 14.78
N GLN A 219 -4.28 -11.50 13.62
CA GLN A 219 -5.70 -11.85 13.53
C GLN A 219 -5.95 -13.26 14.05
N LYS A 220 -5.14 -14.25 13.62
CA LYS A 220 -5.25 -15.66 14.08
C LYS A 220 -5.08 -15.80 15.60
N ARG A 221 -4.23 -14.97 16.20
CA ARG A 221 -4.01 -14.91 17.66
C ARG A 221 -5.05 -14.05 18.40
N ASN A 222 -6.05 -13.53 17.70
CA ASN A 222 -7.12 -12.70 18.26
C ASN A 222 -6.62 -11.45 19.00
N TYR A 223 -5.51 -10.85 18.55
CA TYR A 223 -5.04 -9.55 19.05
C TYR A 223 -5.79 -8.39 18.39
N VAL A 224 -6.25 -8.60 17.16
CA VAL A 224 -7.09 -7.67 16.41
C VAL A 224 -8.21 -8.45 15.70
N ILE A 225 -9.36 -7.81 15.58
CA ILE A 225 -10.49 -8.29 14.77
C ILE A 225 -10.83 -7.23 13.71
N LYS A 226 -11.45 -7.64 12.61
CA LYS A 226 -11.96 -6.70 11.61
C LYS A 226 -13.44 -6.39 11.88
N ASN A 227 -13.79 -5.11 11.91
CA ASN A 227 -15.20 -4.70 11.97
C ASN A 227 -15.88 -4.83 10.58
N SER A 228 -17.17 -4.48 10.50
CA SER A 228 -17.95 -4.48 9.25
C SER A 228 -17.38 -3.59 8.15
N LYS A 229 -16.59 -2.57 8.50
CA LYS A 229 -15.87 -1.68 7.57
C LYS A 229 -14.47 -2.18 7.23
N SER A 230 -14.11 -3.40 7.62
CA SER A 230 -12.78 -4.01 7.43
C SER A 230 -11.64 -3.20 8.06
N LEU A 231 -11.92 -2.47 9.15
CA LEU A 231 -10.91 -1.80 9.96
C LEU A 231 -10.46 -2.71 11.10
N PHE A 232 -9.17 -2.68 11.44
CA PHE A 232 -8.62 -3.41 12.57
C PHE A 232 -9.01 -2.76 13.88
N ILE A 233 -9.80 -3.48 14.66
CA ILE A 233 -10.16 -3.14 16.02
C ILE A 233 -9.31 -4.01 16.95
N PRO A 234 -8.45 -3.41 17.80
CA PRO A 234 -7.67 -4.19 18.75
C PRO A 234 -8.60 -4.81 19.80
N THR A 235 -8.33 -6.05 20.17
CA THR A 235 -9.08 -6.74 21.24
C THR A 235 -8.52 -6.34 22.60
N ASN A 236 -9.26 -6.61 23.68
CA ASN A 236 -8.77 -6.34 25.05
C ASN A 236 -7.41 -7.03 25.29
N LEU A 237 -7.22 -8.26 24.80
CA LEU A 237 -5.95 -8.97 24.89
C LEU A 237 -4.85 -8.26 24.09
N GLY A 238 -5.13 -7.84 22.86
CA GLY A 238 -4.15 -7.11 22.04
C GLY A 238 -3.70 -5.80 22.69
N ILE A 239 -4.64 -5.04 23.25
CA ILE A 239 -4.33 -3.78 23.95
C ILE A 239 -3.54 -4.07 25.23
N ALA A 240 -4.00 -5.03 26.04
CA ALA A 240 -3.33 -5.42 27.28
C ALA A 240 -1.86 -5.80 27.03
N LEU A 241 -1.58 -6.62 26.02
CA LEU A 241 -0.21 -7.00 25.66
C LEU A 241 0.64 -5.79 25.26
N VAL A 242 0.17 -4.95 24.34
CA VAL A 242 0.92 -3.78 23.85
C VAL A 242 1.19 -2.79 24.98
N GLN A 243 0.19 -2.46 25.80
CA GLN A 243 0.35 -1.52 26.90
C GLN A 243 1.27 -2.07 28.00
N SER A 244 1.23 -3.39 28.25
CA SER A 244 2.12 -4.03 29.22
C SER A 244 3.57 -4.02 28.75
N TYR A 245 3.83 -4.31 27.47
CA TYR A 245 5.19 -4.20 26.91
C TYR A 245 5.70 -2.75 26.87
N LYS A 246 4.83 -1.75 26.68
CA LYS A 246 5.22 -0.33 26.74
C LYS A 246 5.81 0.09 28.10
N LYS A 247 5.46 -0.58 29.21
CA LYS A 247 6.00 -0.26 30.53
C LYS A 247 7.51 -0.48 30.65
N PHE A 248 8.08 -1.31 29.78
CA PHE A 248 9.52 -1.55 29.76
C PHE A 248 10.31 -0.43 29.05
N LYS A 249 9.61 0.53 28.43
CA LYS A 249 10.24 1.70 27.81
C LYS A 249 11.04 2.53 28.83
N ASP A 250 10.58 2.59 30.07
CA ASP A 250 11.22 3.33 31.16
C ASP A 250 12.60 2.78 31.52
N ILE A 251 12.86 1.51 31.22
CA ILE A 251 14.18 0.86 31.38
C ILE A 251 14.94 0.74 30.04
N GLY A 252 14.52 1.49 29.02
CA GLY A 252 15.16 1.53 27.71
C GLY A 252 14.78 0.39 26.75
N ILE A 253 13.77 -0.42 27.07
CA ILE A 253 13.31 -1.52 26.22
C ILE A 253 11.91 -1.21 25.67
N ASP A 254 11.84 -0.76 24.42
CA ASP A 254 10.56 -0.53 23.73
C ASP A 254 10.32 -1.60 22.66
N LEU A 255 9.61 -2.67 23.04
CA LEU A 255 9.21 -3.74 22.11
C LEU A 255 8.02 -3.36 21.20
N THR A 256 7.44 -2.17 21.39
CA THR A 256 6.35 -1.68 20.56
C THR A 256 6.82 -0.75 19.44
N ASP A 257 8.06 -0.26 19.54
CA ASP A 257 8.72 0.52 18.50
C ASP A 257 9.28 -0.40 17.39
N PRO A 258 9.05 -0.09 16.11
CA PRO A 258 9.47 -0.94 15.00
C PRO A 258 10.98 -0.89 14.71
N SER A 259 11.75 0.04 15.31
CA SER A 259 13.13 0.33 14.91
C SER A 259 14.09 -0.84 15.07
N LEU A 260 13.93 -1.65 16.12
CA LEU A 260 14.75 -2.86 16.33
C LEU A 260 14.52 -3.85 15.18
N ARG A 261 13.25 -4.06 14.80
CA ARG A 261 12.90 -4.95 13.69
C ARG A 261 13.39 -4.40 12.35
N ALA A 262 13.22 -3.11 12.10
CA ALA A 262 13.68 -2.47 10.88
C ALA A 262 15.21 -2.58 10.71
N LYS A 263 15.95 -2.40 11.80
CA LYS A 263 17.41 -2.59 11.81
C LYS A 263 17.79 -4.04 11.51
N MET A 264 17.07 -5.01 12.08
CA MET A 264 17.29 -6.44 11.80
C MET A 264 17.07 -6.77 10.33
N GLU A 265 15.99 -6.27 9.72
CA GLU A 265 15.72 -6.51 8.30
C GLU A 265 16.76 -5.85 7.40
N LYS A 266 17.16 -4.61 7.71
CA LYS A 266 18.26 -3.94 6.99
C LYS A 266 19.57 -4.73 7.07
N ASP A 267 19.91 -5.26 8.24
CA ASP A 267 21.12 -6.08 8.42
C ASP A 267 21.02 -7.41 7.64
N MET A 268 19.84 -8.03 7.58
CA MET A 268 19.61 -9.21 6.74
C MET A 268 19.81 -8.90 5.25
N SER A 269 19.35 -7.75 4.76
CA SER A 269 19.61 -7.31 3.38
C SER A 269 21.11 -7.09 3.13
N LEU A 270 21.85 -6.54 4.11
CA LEU A 270 23.30 -6.38 4.00
C LEU A 270 24.02 -7.74 3.94
N VAL A 271 23.56 -8.74 4.69
CA VAL A 271 24.06 -10.12 4.58
C VAL A 271 23.77 -10.71 3.20
N ALA A 272 22.55 -10.55 2.68
CA ALA A 272 22.17 -11.05 1.35
C ALA A 272 23.01 -10.40 0.22
N SER A 273 23.42 -9.14 0.39
CA SER A 273 24.30 -8.44 -0.55
C SER A 273 25.79 -8.74 -0.37
N GLY A 274 26.18 -9.52 0.64
CA GLY A 274 27.57 -9.84 0.95
C GLY A 274 28.35 -8.75 1.70
N VAL A 275 27.69 -7.67 2.14
CA VAL A 275 28.32 -6.55 2.86
C VAL A 275 28.60 -6.89 4.32
N LYS A 276 27.77 -7.72 4.96
CA LYS A 276 27.93 -8.16 6.35
C LYS A 276 28.00 -9.68 6.48
N GLN A 277 28.70 -10.17 7.50
CA GLN A 277 28.76 -11.61 7.77
C GLN A 277 27.55 -12.12 8.56
N LYS A 278 26.96 -13.22 8.09
CA LYS A 278 25.80 -13.87 8.72
C LYS A 278 26.04 -14.19 10.20
N ASN A 279 27.19 -14.78 10.54
CA ASN A 279 27.47 -15.23 11.91
C ASN A 279 27.60 -14.07 12.90
N GLU A 280 28.14 -12.93 12.46
CA GLU A 280 28.24 -11.71 13.26
C GLU A 280 26.85 -11.17 13.59
N ILE A 281 26.00 -11.04 12.56
CA ILE A 281 24.62 -10.57 12.71
C ILE A 281 23.82 -11.48 13.65
N ILE A 282 23.93 -12.81 13.49
CA ILE A 282 23.24 -13.77 14.36
C ILE A 282 23.66 -13.60 15.81
N ARG A 283 24.97 -13.55 16.11
CA ARG A 283 25.46 -13.38 17.49
C ARG A 283 24.94 -12.08 18.10
N ASN A 284 25.09 -10.96 17.38
CA ASN A 284 24.64 -9.65 17.85
C ASN A 284 23.14 -9.64 18.20
N TYR A 285 22.27 -10.18 17.34
CA TYR A 285 20.83 -10.20 17.64
C TYR A 285 20.44 -11.23 18.70
N ILE A 286 21.15 -12.35 18.84
CA ILE A 286 20.96 -13.27 19.96
C ILE A 286 21.27 -12.57 21.28
N ASP A 287 22.39 -11.84 21.36
CA ASP A 287 22.78 -11.14 22.58
C ASP A 287 21.77 -10.04 22.95
N ILE A 288 21.30 -9.25 21.98
CA ILE A 288 20.25 -8.25 22.18
C ILE A 288 18.96 -8.91 22.70
N MET A 289 18.49 -9.97 22.04
CA MET A 289 17.24 -10.65 22.42
C MET A 289 17.36 -11.34 23.77
N LYS A 290 18.52 -11.89 24.11
CA LYS A 290 18.78 -12.51 25.41
C LYS A 290 18.73 -11.48 26.52
N TYR A 291 19.36 -10.32 26.34
CA TYR A 291 19.28 -9.21 27.28
C TYR A 291 17.83 -8.77 27.51
N ILE A 292 17.08 -8.51 26.43
CA ILE A 292 15.67 -8.13 26.50
C ILE A 292 14.85 -9.17 27.27
N TYR A 293 15.04 -10.46 26.94
CA TYR A 293 14.33 -11.55 27.60
C TYR A 293 14.62 -11.58 29.11
N GLN A 294 15.88 -11.47 29.51
CA GLN A 294 16.27 -11.47 30.93
C GLN A 294 15.67 -10.29 31.70
N GLU A 295 15.71 -9.09 31.14
CA GLU A 295 15.16 -7.89 31.79
C GLU A 295 13.63 -7.98 31.97
N ILE A 296 12.93 -8.56 30.99
CA ILE A 296 11.48 -8.77 31.08
C ILE A 296 11.17 -9.90 32.07
N TYR A 297 11.90 -11.00 32.02
CA TYR A 297 11.69 -12.15 32.91
C TYR A 297 11.87 -11.77 34.39
N ASN A 298 12.91 -10.99 34.69
CA ASN A 298 13.15 -10.48 36.05
C ASN A 298 12.04 -9.55 36.57
N ARG A 299 11.14 -9.09 35.70
CA ARG A 299 10.03 -8.19 36.00
C ARG A 299 8.70 -8.75 35.47
N ILE A 300 8.58 -10.07 35.39
CA ILE A 300 7.39 -10.72 34.84
C ILE A 300 6.12 -10.34 35.63
N ASP A 301 6.24 -10.09 36.93
CA ASP A 301 5.14 -9.60 37.77
C ASP A 301 4.55 -8.27 37.28
N VAL A 302 5.38 -7.40 36.68
CA VAL A 302 4.92 -6.14 36.09
C VAL A 302 4.06 -6.44 34.87
N LEU A 303 4.49 -7.38 34.03
CA LEU A 303 3.73 -7.80 32.85
C LEU A 303 2.38 -8.40 33.26
N ASP A 304 2.38 -9.36 34.20
CA ASP A 304 1.17 -10.04 34.66
C ASP A 304 0.16 -9.08 35.29
N LYS A 305 0.62 -8.18 36.18
CA LYS A 305 -0.23 -7.16 36.79
C LYS A 305 -0.86 -6.23 35.76
N ASN A 306 -0.08 -5.75 34.78
CA ASN A 306 -0.61 -4.84 33.75
C ASN A 306 -1.57 -5.57 32.81
N ILE A 307 -1.28 -6.81 32.40
CA ILE A 307 -2.18 -7.60 31.56
C ILE A 307 -3.51 -7.82 32.29
N HIS A 308 -3.47 -8.26 33.55
CA HIS A 308 -4.68 -8.44 34.35
C HIS A 308 -5.48 -7.13 34.51
N TYR A 309 -4.79 -6.02 34.76
CA TYR A 309 -5.43 -4.71 34.88
C TYR A 309 -6.21 -4.34 33.61
N TYR A 310 -5.58 -4.43 32.44
CA TYR A 310 -6.21 -4.05 31.17
C TYR A 310 -7.31 -5.03 30.71
N LEU A 311 -7.20 -6.32 31.03
CA LEU A 311 -8.25 -7.29 30.75
C LEU A 311 -9.51 -7.04 31.59
N ASN A 312 -9.34 -6.58 32.84
CA ASN A 312 -10.44 -6.34 33.77
C ASN A 312 -11.02 -4.91 33.70
N ASN A 313 -10.33 -3.96 33.07
CA ASN A 313 -10.75 -2.56 32.95
C ASN A 313 -10.81 -2.12 31.47
N PRO A 314 -11.67 -2.73 30.64
CA PRO A 314 -11.70 -2.46 29.20
C PRO A 314 -12.08 -1.01 28.85
N ASP A 315 -12.84 -0.33 29.70
CA ASP A 315 -13.27 1.05 29.46
C ASP A 315 -12.14 2.07 29.66
N GLN A 316 -11.05 1.68 30.34
CA GLN A 316 -9.85 2.51 30.50
C GLN A 316 -8.81 2.28 29.39
N LEU A 317 -9.14 1.48 28.39
CA LEU A 317 -8.36 1.31 27.16
C LEU A 317 -8.53 2.54 26.26
N SER A 318 -8.15 3.72 26.78
CA SER A 318 -8.16 4.95 26.00
C SER A 318 -7.13 4.87 24.88
N TYR A 319 -7.58 5.16 23.66
CA TYR A 319 -6.80 5.21 22.43
C TYR A 319 -6.02 6.53 22.36
N THR A 320 -5.04 6.72 23.25
CA THR A 320 -4.06 7.81 23.12
C THR A 320 -2.75 7.29 22.58
#